data_AF-A0A3B9C1B2-F1
#
_entry.id   AF-A0A3B9C1B2-F1
#
_cell.length_a   1.000
_cell.length_b   1.000
_cell.length_c   1.000
_cell.angle_alpha   90.00
_cell.angle_beta   90.00
_cell.angle_gamma   90.00
#
_symmetry.space_group_name_H-M   'P 1'
#
loop_
_entity.id
_entity.type
_entity.pdbx_description
1 polymer ?
#
loop_
_entity_poly.entity_id
_entity_poly.type
_entity_poly.pdbx_seq_one_letter_code
_entity_poly.pdbx_strand_id
1 'polypeptide(L)'
;MPDVVKLYEKYHDKGLEIYAISLDKNYYNWVEMCRKLQLPFVLVNDPYGFNGKVCQEYQVNSIPHKLLIKDGKIIGAEMSLYDLEKKIEGELSNTK
;
A
#
# COMPACT_ATOMS: atom_id res chain seq x y z
N MET A 1 1.28 7.02 -9.35
CA MET A 1 2.39 6.55 -8.50
C MET A 1 3.29 5.62 -9.32
N PRO A 2 4.10 6.17 -10.24
CA PRO A 2 4.82 5.35 -11.23
C PRO A 2 5.76 4.33 -10.59
N ASP A 3 6.44 4.70 -9.52
CA ASP A 3 7.43 3.80 -8.91
C ASP A 3 6.79 2.66 -8.12
N VAL A 4 5.60 2.89 -7.55
CA VAL A 4 4.83 1.83 -6.88
C VAL A 4 4.24 0.85 -7.90
N VAL A 5 3.84 1.34 -9.07
CA VAL A 5 3.39 0.48 -10.19
C VAL A 5 4.54 -0.41 -10.65
N LYS A 6 5.75 0.14 -10.87
CA LYS A 6 6.93 -0.65 -11.24
C LYS A 6 7.29 -1.70 -10.19
N LEU A 7 7.22 -1.33 -8.91
CA LEU A 7 7.45 -2.27 -7.81
C LEU A 7 6.43 -3.42 -7.86
N TYR A 8 5.15 -3.10 -8.06
CA TYR A 8 4.10 -4.10 -8.18
C TYR A 8 4.34 -5.05 -9.35
N GLU A 9 4.54 -4.51 -10.56
CA GLU A 9 4.82 -5.31 -11.76
C GLU A 9 6.00 -6.26 -11.58
N LYS A 10 7.03 -5.85 -10.83
CA LYS A 10 8.24 -6.67 -10.60
C LYS A 10 8.03 -7.84 -9.63
N TYR A 11 7.12 -7.71 -8.66
CA TYR A 11 7.00 -8.66 -7.55
C TYR A 11 5.60 -9.27 -7.39
N HIS A 12 4.59 -8.82 -8.14
CA HIS A 12 3.22 -9.30 -8.01
C HIS A 12 3.12 -10.82 -8.20
N ASP A 13 3.64 -11.31 -9.32
CA ASP A 13 3.66 -12.74 -9.65
C ASP A 13 4.55 -13.57 -8.70
N LYS A 14 5.33 -12.91 -7.85
CA LYS A 14 6.19 -13.53 -6.83
C LYS A 14 5.54 -13.57 -5.45
N GLY A 15 4.30 -13.09 -5.32
CA GLY A 15 3.53 -13.10 -4.08
C GLY A 15 3.38 -11.74 -3.40
N LEU A 16 3.72 -10.64 -4.06
CA LEU A 16 3.42 -9.29 -3.55
C LEU A 16 1.97 -8.90 -3.94
N GLU A 17 1.21 -8.42 -2.97
CA GLU A 17 -0.03 -7.68 -3.20
C GLU A 17 0.08 -6.27 -2.59
N ILE A 18 -0.55 -5.28 -3.22
CA ILE A 18 -0.63 -3.91 -2.69
C ILE A 18 -2.09 -3.56 -2.43
N TYR A 19 -2.37 -3.15 -1.19
CA TYR A 19 -3.62 -2.53 -0.79
C TYR A 19 -3.38 -1.04 -0.55
N ALA A 20 -3.86 -0.19 -1.46
CA ALA A 20 -3.78 1.26 -1.29
C ALA A 20 -5.08 1.79 -0.70
N ILE A 21 -4.99 2.38 0.48
CA ILE A 21 -6.11 2.92 1.23
C ILE A 21 -6.15 4.44 1.01
N SER A 22 -7.17 4.93 0.32
CA SER A 22 -7.45 6.36 0.23
C SER A 22 -8.22 6.83 1.46
N LEU A 23 -7.83 7.99 1.98
CA LEU A 23 -8.52 8.69 3.07
C LEU A 23 -9.46 9.80 2.55
N ASP A 24 -9.76 9.81 1.24
CA ASP A 24 -10.63 10.80 0.62
C ASP A 24 -12.06 10.71 1.17
N LYS A 25 -12.60 11.84 1.63
CA LYS A 25 -13.98 11.91 2.15
C LYS A 25 -15.04 11.91 1.04
N ASN A 26 -14.67 12.34 -0.16
CA ASN A 26 -15.58 12.38 -1.30
C ASN A 26 -15.42 11.12 -2.14
N TYR A 27 -16.40 10.22 -2.00
CA TYR A 27 -16.44 8.96 -2.73
C TYR A 27 -16.40 9.12 -4.25
N TYR A 28 -17.14 10.08 -4.82
CA TYR A 28 -17.20 10.26 -6.27
C TYR A 28 -15.85 10.72 -6.83
N ASN A 29 -15.18 11.66 -6.16
CA ASN A 29 -13.84 12.10 -6.55
C ASN A 29 -12.84 10.94 -6.50
N TRP A 30 -12.90 10.10 -5.46
CA TRP A 30 -12.06 8.92 -5.35
C TRP A 30 -12.32 7.93 -6.49
N VAL A 31 -13.60 7.61 -6.78
CA VAL A 31 -13.98 6.70 -7.87
C VAL A 31 -13.51 7.22 -9.24
N GLU A 32 -13.68 8.51 -9.52
CA GLU A 32 -13.18 9.12 -10.75
C GLU A 32 -11.66 8.98 -10.87
N MET A 33 -10.93 9.19 -9.76
CA MET A 33 -9.48 9.02 -9.74
C MET A 33 -9.06 7.56 -9.96
N CYS A 34 -9.77 6.59 -9.36
CA CYS A 34 -9.55 5.17 -9.62
C CYS A 34 -9.71 4.83 -11.11
N ARG A 35 -10.80 5.32 -11.74
CA ARG A 35 -11.06 5.10 -13.17
C ARG A 35 -10.01 5.75 -14.07
N LYS A 36 -9.51 6.92 -13.68
CA LYS A 36 -8.49 7.65 -14.43
C LYS A 36 -7.11 7.00 -14.32
N LEU A 37 -6.73 6.55 -13.12
CA LEU A 37 -5.40 6.01 -12.88
C LEU A 37 -5.25 4.54 -13.27
N GLN A 38 -6.33 3.76 -13.24
CA GLN A 38 -6.33 2.33 -13.59
C GLN A 38 -5.14 1.58 -12.96
N LEU A 39 -4.92 1.80 -11.67
CA LEU A 39 -3.80 1.17 -10.97
C LEU A 39 -4.01 -0.35 -10.93
N PRO A 40 -2.93 -1.14 -11.11
CA PRO A 40 -3.04 -2.59 -11.28
C PRO A 40 -3.28 -3.35 -9.97
N PHE A 41 -3.29 -2.66 -8.84
CA PHE A 41 -3.41 -3.22 -7.49
C PHE A 41 -4.68 -2.74 -6.77
N VAL A 42 -4.98 -3.36 -5.63
CA VAL A 42 -6.25 -3.12 -4.91
C VAL A 42 -6.31 -1.70 -4.36
N LEU A 43 -7.39 -1.00 -4.70
CA LEU A 43 -7.72 0.33 -4.18
C LEU A 43 -8.95 0.24 -3.28
N VAL A 44 -8.84 0.75 -2.06
CA VAL A 44 -9.96 0.87 -1.11
C VAL A 44 -10.03 2.29 -0.55
N ASN A 45 -11.17 2.65 0.04
CA ASN A 45 -11.41 3.96 0.63
C ASN A 45 -11.88 3.82 2.08
N ASP A 46 -11.25 4.58 2.98
CA ASP A 46 -11.71 4.83 4.33
C ASP A 46 -12.10 6.32 4.45
N PRO A 47 -13.40 6.66 4.28
CA PRO A 47 -13.85 8.05 4.25
C PRO A 47 -13.82 8.71 5.65
N TYR A 48 -13.52 7.96 6.71
CA TYR A 48 -13.34 8.51 8.05
C TYR A 48 -11.96 9.17 8.23
N GLY A 49 -11.06 8.98 7.26
CA GLY A 49 -9.73 9.59 7.23
C GLY A 49 -8.89 9.17 8.45
N PHE A 50 -8.13 10.10 9.03
CA PHE A 50 -7.32 9.82 10.23
C PHE A 50 -8.14 9.39 11.46
N ASN A 51 -9.45 9.64 11.48
CA ASN A 51 -10.35 9.18 12.53
C ASN A 51 -10.91 7.77 12.26
N GLY A 52 -10.58 7.16 11.12
CA GLY A 52 -10.99 5.81 10.76
C GLY A 52 -10.29 4.76 11.61
N LYS A 53 -10.96 3.61 11.75
CA LYS A 53 -10.48 2.48 12.56
C LYS A 53 -9.08 2.04 12.12
N VAL A 54 -8.82 1.98 10.81
CA VAL A 54 -7.53 1.53 10.27
C VAL A 54 -6.40 2.49 10.64
N CYS A 55 -6.60 3.80 10.49
CA CYS A 55 -5.59 4.78 10.87
C CYS A 55 -5.28 4.74 12.37
N GLN A 56 -6.28 4.52 13.22
CA GLN A 56 -6.09 4.40 14.67
C GLN A 56 -5.34 3.12 15.05
N GLU A 57 -5.75 1.96 14.53
CA GLU A 57 -5.14 0.66 14.85
C GLU A 57 -3.68 0.58 14.40
N TYR A 58 -3.37 1.16 13.25
CA TYR A 58 -2.02 1.17 12.68
C TYR A 58 -1.23 2.45 12.99
N GLN A 59 -1.76 3.34 13.83
CA GLN A 59 -1.12 4.60 14.26
C GLN A 59 -0.68 5.51 13.09
N VAL A 60 -1.50 5.57 12.02
CA VAL A 60 -1.24 6.38 10.84
C VAL A 60 -1.64 7.84 11.11
N ASN A 61 -0.65 8.70 11.29
CA ASN A 61 -0.85 10.13 11.62
C ASN A 61 -0.53 11.08 10.46
N SER A 62 0.01 10.57 9.35
CA SER A 62 0.38 11.34 8.17
C SER A 62 0.23 10.48 6.91
N ILE A 63 0.21 11.13 5.75
CA ILE A 63 0.26 10.47 4.45
C ILE A 63 1.35 11.13 3.58
N PRO A 64 2.04 10.38 2.70
CA PRO A 64 1.89 8.95 2.44
C PRO A 64 2.49 8.08 3.56
N HIS A 65 1.80 7.00 3.93
CA HIS A 65 2.26 6.03 4.92
C HIS A 65 2.29 4.64 4.29
N LYS A 66 3.35 3.86 4.57
CA LYS A 66 3.57 2.54 3.97
C LYS A 66 3.87 1.53 5.05
N LEU A 67 3.19 0.39 4.99
CA LEU A 67 3.43 -0.76 5.85
C LEU A 67 3.70 -1.98 4.97
N LEU A 68 4.70 -2.77 5.35
CA LEU A 68 4.96 -4.07 4.76
C LEU A 68 4.53 -5.14 5.78
N ILE A 69 3.62 -6.00 5.38
CA ILE A 69 3.02 -7.02 6.24
C ILE A 69 3.33 -8.40 5.65
N LYS A 70 3.74 -9.34 6.51
CA LYS A 70 3.93 -10.75 6.18
C LYS A 70 3.43 -11.60 7.34
N ASP A 71 2.59 -12.60 7.04
CA ASP A 71 2.00 -13.52 8.02
C ASP A 71 1.34 -12.80 9.22
N GLY A 72 0.62 -11.72 8.93
CA GLY A 72 -0.07 -10.89 9.94
C GLY A 72 0.85 -10.00 10.79
N LYS A 73 2.15 -9.93 10.48
CA LYS A 73 3.13 -9.10 11.20
C LYS A 73 3.61 -7.94 10.34
N ILE A 74 3.72 -6.76 10.94
CA ILE A 74 4.38 -5.61 10.31
C ILE A 74 5.89 -5.85 10.34
N ILE A 75 6.49 -5.99 9.17
CA ILE A 75 7.94 -6.25 9.00
C ILE A 75 8.68 -5.04 8.41
N GLY A 76 7.97 -3.94 8.18
CA GLY A 76 8.54 -2.66 7.80
C GLY A 76 7.47 -1.56 7.81
N ALA A 77 7.87 -0.35 8.18
CA ALA A 77 7.02 0.83 8.24
C ALA A 77 7.80 2.06 7.76
N GLU A 78 7.12 2.95 7.03
CA GLU A 78 7.63 4.25 6.56
C GLU A 78 8.99 4.21 5.83
N MET A 79 9.33 3.06 5.23
CA MET A 79 10.58 2.88 4.51
C MET A 79 10.62 3.73 3.24
N SER A 80 11.83 4.12 2.84
CA SER A 80 12.07 4.64 1.48
C SER A 80 11.66 3.56 0.46
N LEU A 81 11.37 3.96 -0.78
CA LEU A 81 11.02 2.98 -1.80
C LEU A 81 12.15 1.96 -2.05
N TYR A 82 13.40 2.42 -2.00
CA TYR A 82 14.58 1.58 -2.15
C TYR A 82 14.70 0.54 -1.02
N ASP A 83 14.52 0.96 0.23
CA ASP A 83 14.59 0.04 1.37
C ASP A 83 13.40 -0.93 1.39
N LEU A 84 12.22 -0.45 0.99
CA LEU A 84 11.02 -1.29 0.84
C LEU A 84 11.25 -2.37 -0.21
N GLU A 85 11.78 -2.01 -1.37
CA GLU A 85 12.08 -2.97 -2.45
C GLU A 85 13.08 -4.03 -1.99
N LYS A 86 14.18 -3.61 -1.36
CA LYS A 86 15.17 -4.55 -0.81
C LYS A 86 14.57 -5.50 0.21
N LYS A 87 13.69 -4.98 1.09
CA LYS A 87 13.02 -5.81 2.08
C LYS A 87 12.08 -6.83 1.41
N ILE A 88 11.29 -6.41 0.44
CA ILE A 88 10.41 -7.30 -0.34
C ILE A 88 11.23 -8.39 -1.03
N GLU A 89 12.30 -8.03 -1.73
CA GLU A 89 13.17 -8.98 -2.43
C GLU A 89 13.76 -10.03 -1.47
N GLY A 90 14.24 -9.59 -0.31
CA GLY A 90 14.76 -10.49 0.73
C GLY A 90 13.70 -11.44 1.28
N GLU A 91 12.47 -10.96 1.52
CA GLU A 91 11.39 -11.79 2.04
C GLU A 91 10.83 -12.80 1.04
N LEU A 92 10.83 -12.47 -0.25
CA LEU A 92 10.36 -13.34 -1.33
C LEU A 92 11.42 -14.37 -1.74
N SER A 93 12.70 -14.03 -1.67
CA SER A 93 13.81 -14.95 -2.02
C SER A 93 14.01 -16.06 -0.99
N ASN A 94 13.59 -15.83 0.26
CA ASN A 94 13.73 -16.78 1.37
C ASN A 94 12.60 -17.82 1.44
N THR A 95 11.64 -17.78 0.52
CA THR A 95 10.56 -18.78 0.44
C THR A 95 11.04 -19.95 -0.43
N LYS A 96 11.90 -20.80 0.15
CA LYS A 96 12.28 -22.12 -0.37
C LYS A 96 11.91 -23.20 0.62
#